data_AF-A0AAU5JVQ3-F1
#
_entry.id   AF-A0AAU5JVQ3-F1
#
_cell.length_a   1.000
_cell.length_b   1.000
_cell.length_c   1.000
_cell.angle_alpha   90.00
_cell.angle_beta   90.00
_cell.angle_gamma   90.00
#
_symmetry.space_group_name_H-M   'P 1'
#
loop_
_entity.id
_entity.type
_entity.pdbx_description
1 polymer ?
#
loop_
_entity_poly.entity_id
_entity_poly.type
_entity_poly.pdbx_seq_one_letter_code
_entity_poly.pdbx_strand_id
1 'polypeptide(L)'
;MLSSLSRPRALALCALPVAALFAVVGLAPLPYAIAQPGTTADVLGKDKGREVITITGAPVRPTEGQLRMTTIVATGPSTEVDLGDVADAWFRTDRAVLPHDSVYPSGKSDAEIEKHNLGQMKQSQDSATLAALDYLKLNPEEVKVTLHLADIGGPSAGLLFSLGIVDKLDGDGDGGDLTGGRIVAGTGTIEADGTVGAVGGVSLKTQAAARDGATVFLVPKAECSDAQAEQPKGLRLVPVTALSDAVASLRALEQGQESKVPSC
;
A
#
# COMPACT_ATOMS: atom_id res chain seq x y z
N MET A 1 -55.11 2.31 30.18
CA MET A 1 -54.15 2.44 31.31
C MET A 1 -53.18 3.62 31.18
N LEU A 2 -53.21 4.43 30.11
CA LEU A 2 -52.33 5.60 29.94
C LEU A 2 -52.95 6.95 30.38
N SER A 3 -54.25 6.96 30.73
CA SER A 3 -55.03 8.17 30.99
C SER A 3 -54.86 8.80 32.38
N SER A 4 -54.04 8.23 33.26
CA SER A 4 -53.76 8.76 34.62
C SER A 4 -52.35 9.31 34.81
N LEU A 5 -51.52 9.33 33.75
CA LEU A 5 -50.14 9.80 33.82
C LEU A 5 -50.07 11.32 33.60
N SER A 6 -49.32 12.02 34.47
CA SER A 6 -49.00 13.43 34.23
C SER A 6 -48.14 13.56 32.96
N ARG A 7 -48.29 14.67 32.22
CA ARG A 7 -47.52 14.97 30.99
C ARG A 7 -46.02 14.62 31.08
N PRO A 8 -45.27 14.96 32.15
CA PRO A 8 -43.85 14.57 32.25
C PRO A 8 -43.63 13.07 32.40
N ARG A 9 -44.53 12.35 33.08
CA ARG A 9 -44.44 10.88 33.22
C ARG A 9 -44.76 10.16 31.91
N ALA A 10 -45.74 10.66 31.15
CA ALA A 10 -46.04 10.16 29.82
C ALA A 10 -44.85 10.39 28.86
N LEU A 11 -44.23 11.57 28.89
CA LEU A 11 -43.04 11.87 28.10
C LEU A 11 -41.84 10.98 28.48
N ALA A 12 -41.58 10.77 29.78
CA ALA A 12 -40.51 9.89 30.24
C ALA A 12 -40.73 8.43 29.80
N LEU A 13 -41.97 7.92 29.90
CA LEU A 13 -42.35 6.59 29.42
C LEU A 13 -42.19 6.42 27.91
N CYS A 14 -42.47 7.46 27.12
CA CYS A 14 -42.25 7.46 25.68
C CYS A 14 -40.78 7.65 25.28
N ALA A 15 -39.99 8.37 26.09
CA ALA A 15 -38.57 8.60 25.84
C ALA A 15 -37.71 7.36 26.16
N LEU A 16 -38.12 6.53 27.12
CA LEU A 16 -37.42 5.30 27.50
C LEU A 16 -37.14 4.33 26.32
N PRO A 17 -38.13 3.92 25.50
CA PRO A 17 -37.87 3.03 24.37
C PRO A 17 -36.99 3.69 23.29
N VAL A 18 -37.10 5.00 23.10
CA VAL A 18 -36.23 5.75 22.18
C VAL A 18 -34.79 5.77 22.67
N ALA A 19 -34.58 6.07 23.96
CA ALA A 19 -33.26 6.03 24.60
C ALA A 19 -32.67 4.62 24.59
N ALA A 20 -33.49 3.58 24.79
CA ALA A 20 -33.06 2.19 24.68
C ALA A 20 -32.64 1.83 23.25
N LEU A 21 -33.35 2.29 22.22
CA LEU A 21 -32.95 2.11 20.83
C LEU A 21 -31.61 2.81 20.52
N PHE A 22 -31.42 4.05 20.98
CA PHE A 22 -30.13 4.73 20.82
C PHE A 22 -28.99 4.03 21.57
N ALA A 23 -29.25 3.50 22.77
CA ALA A 23 -28.27 2.73 23.52
C ALA A 23 -27.91 1.42 22.80
N VAL A 24 -28.89 0.70 22.25
CA VAL A 24 -28.65 -0.52 21.45
C VAL A 24 -27.86 -0.19 20.19
N VAL A 25 -28.21 0.86 19.45
CA VAL A 25 -27.49 1.30 18.25
C VAL A 25 -26.06 1.74 18.58
N GLY A 26 -25.85 2.41 19.70
CA GLY A 26 -24.52 2.87 20.11
C GLY A 26 -23.59 1.77 20.61
N LEU A 27 -24.13 0.62 21.04
CA LEU A 27 -23.38 -0.51 21.58
C LEU A 27 -23.32 -1.72 20.64
N ALA A 28 -24.10 -1.73 19.56
CA ALA A 28 -24.10 -2.82 18.59
C ALA A 28 -22.85 -2.75 17.71
N PRO A 29 -22.22 -3.91 17.39
CA PRO A 29 -21.11 -3.95 16.46
C PRO A 29 -21.57 -3.50 15.07
N LEU A 30 -20.74 -2.69 14.42
CA LEU A 30 -20.99 -2.15 13.09
C LEU A 30 -20.27 -3.00 12.03
N PRO A 31 -20.83 -3.13 10.81
CA PRO A 31 -20.25 -3.92 9.72
C PRO A 31 -19.13 -3.16 9.00
N TYR A 32 -18.16 -2.62 9.76
CA TYR A 32 -17.00 -1.91 9.25
C TYR A 32 -15.71 -2.57 9.72
N ALA A 33 -14.64 -2.37 8.96
CA ALA A 33 -13.27 -2.63 9.35
C ALA A 33 -12.51 -1.30 9.39
N ILE A 34 -11.53 -1.19 10.29
CA ILE A 34 -10.66 -0.03 10.39
C ILE A 34 -9.30 -0.41 9.80
N ALA A 35 -8.91 0.28 8.73
CA ALA A 35 -7.60 0.16 8.12
C ALA A 35 -6.63 1.22 8.68
N GLN A 36 -5.35 0.86 8.77
CA GLN A 36 -4.26 1.71 9.27
C GLN A 36 -2.96 1.47 8.48
N PRO A 37 -1.97 2.38 8.58
CA PRO A 37 -0.65 2.18 7.97
C PRO A 37 0.01 0.88 8.44
N GLY A 38 0.39 0.03 7.49
CA GLY A 38 1.05 -1.26 7.76
C GLY A 38 2.57 -1.13 7.88
N THR A 39 3.27 -2.25 7.77
CA THR A 39 4.73 -2.30 7.70
C THR A 39 5.23 -1.90 6.31
N THR A 40 6.50 -1.53 6.22
CA THR A 40 7.18 -1.35 4.94
C THR A 40 8.34 -2.34 4.82
N ALA A 41 8.61 -2.80 3.60
CA ALA A 41 9.66 -3.78 3.32
C ALA A 41 10.57 -3.25 2.22
N ASP A 42 11.89 -3.30 2.47
CA ASP A 42 12.90 -2.88 1.50
C ASP A 42 13.21 -4.01 0.53
N VAL A 43 12.96 -3.80 -0.77
CA VAL A 43 13.23 -4.83 -1.80
C VAL A 43 14.70 -4.97 -2.15
N LEU A 44 15.53 -3.99 -1.81
CA LEU A 44 16.97 -4.07 -2.05
C LEU A 44 17.71 -4.84 -0.96
N GLY A 45 17.08 -4.96 0.22
CA GLY A 45 17.61 -5.59 1.41
C GLY A 45 17.25 -7.06 1.59
N LYS A 46 17.21 -7.48 2.86
CA LYS A 46 16.98 -8.86 3.28
C LYS A 46 15.69 -9.02 4.07
N ASP A 47 14.96 -10.09 3.80
CA ASP A 47 13.84 -10.56 4.61
C ASP A 47 14.20 -11.91 5.26
N LYS A 48 14.07 -11.98 6.59
CA LYS A 48 14.43 -13.17 7.42
C LYS A 48 15.79 -13.78 7.06
N GLY A 49 16.78 -12.92 6.75
CA GLY A 49 18.15 -13.31 6.42
C GLY A 49 18.38 -13.73 4.95
N ARG A 50 17.36 -13.71 4.09
CA ARG A 50 17.48 -13.96 2.65
C ARG A 50 17.35 -12.66 1.86
N GLU A 51 18.11 -12.51 0.79
CA GLU A 51 17.94 -11.40 -0.15
C GLU A 51 16.53 -11.40 -0.73
N VAL A 52 15.88 -10.23 -0.74
CA VAL A 52 14.53 -10.11 -1.31
C VAL A 52 14.55 -10.30 -2.82
N ILE A 53 15.60 -9.82 -3.49
CA ILE A 53 15.81 -10.00 -4.93
C ILE A 53 17.16 -10.69 -5.14
N THR A 54 17.12 -11.89 -5.72
CA THR A 54 18.31 -12.62 -6.17
C THR A 54 18.29 -12.72 -7.70
N ILE A 55 19.40 -12.37 -8.35
CA ILE A 55 19.51 -12.40 -9.82
C ILE A 55 20.72 -13.26 -10.21
N THR A 56 20.55 -14.13 -11.19
CA THR A 56 21.63 -14.93 -11.79
C THR A 56 21.61 -14.80 -13.32
N GLY A 57 22.75 -15.07 -13.97
CA GLY A 57 22.88 -14.94 -15.43
C GLY A 57 23.26 -13.53 -15.92
N ALA A 58 23.41 -12.56 -15.01
CA ALA A 58 23.91 -11.22 -15.29
C ALA A 58 24.75 -10.71 -14.11
N PRO A 59 25.72 -9.79 -14.34
CA PRO A 59 26.41 -9.10 -13.26
C PRO A 59 25.40 -8.26 -12.47
N VAL A 60 25.49 -8.30 -11.14
CA VAL A 60 24.69 -7.47 -10.24
C VAL A 60 25.57 -6.44 -9.55
N ARG A 61 25.02 -5.26 -9.30
CA ARG A 61 25.71 -4.19 -8.59
C ARG A 61 25.37 -4.18 -7.10
N PRO A 62 26.29 -3.70 -6.23
CA PRO A 62 25.90 -3.29 -4.89
C PRO A 62 24.94 -2.10 -5.00
N THR A 63 23.97 -2.02 -4.09
CA THR A 63 22.97 -0.97 -4.05
C THR A 63 23.00 -0.28 -2.70
N GLU A 64 23.05 1.05 -2.68
CA GLU A 64 22.83 1.88 -1.49
C GLU A 64 21.40 2.45 -1.47
N GLY A 65 20.99 2.99 -0.32
CA GLY A 65 19.62 3.45 -0.10
C GLY A 65 18.63 2.31 0.06
N GLN A 66 17.33 2.61 -0.12
CA GLN A 66 16.24 1.66 0.09
C GLN A 66 15.11 1.89 -0.92
N LEU A 67 14.50 0.80 -1.38
CA LEU A 67 13.24 0.81 -2.15
C LEU A 67 12.17 0.10 -1.32
N ARG A 68 11.36 0.88 -0.60
CA ARG A 68 10.38 0.35 0.35
C ARG A 68 8.99 0.24 -0.26
N MET A 69 8.46 -0.96 -0.36
CA MET A 69 7.02 -1.15 -0.60
C MET A 69 6.24 -0.88 0.69
N THR A 70 4.97 -0.53 0.56
CA THR A 70 4.10 -0.18 1.67
C THR A 70 2.84 -1.04 1.73
N THR A 71 2.40 -1.34 2.96
CA THR A 71 1.18 -2.12 3.21
C THR A 71 0.20 -1.33 4.06
N ILE A 72 -1.04 -1.81 4.12
CA ILE A 72 -2.05 -1.39 5.09
C ILE A 72 -2.51 -2.63 5.85
N VAL A 73 -2.97 -2.44 7.09
CA VAL A 73 -3.53 -3.50 7.90
C VAL A 73 -4.95 -3.11 8.28
N ALA A 74 -5.91 -4.01 8.10
CA ALA A 74 -7.27 -3.85 8.58
C ALA A 74 -7.50 -4.65 9.87
N THR A 75 -8.46 -4.21 10.70
CA THR A 75 -9.00 -5.00 11.82
C THR A 75 -9.48 -6.35 11.32
N GLY A 76 -9.22 -7.41 12.09
CA GLY A 76 -9.51 -8.79 11.70
C GLY A 76 -11.01 -9.05 11.48
N PRO A 77 -11.37 -10.17 10.80
CA PRO A 77 -12.76 -10.48 10.44
C PRO A 77 -13.68 -10.70 11.65
N SER A 78 -13.12 -11.08 12.80
CA SER A 78 -13.85 -11.26 14.06
C SER A 78 -13.71 -10.09 15.04
N THR A 79 -13.01 -9.01 14.65
CA THR A 79 -12.91 -7.81 15.48
C THR A 79 -14.20 -7.02 15.38
N GLU A 80 -14.88 -6.84 16.52
CA GLU A 80 -16.05 -5.97 16.61
C GLU A 80 -15.60 -4.51 16.58
N VAL A 81 -16.16 -3.73 15.67
CA VAL A 81 -15.96 -2.27 15.55
C VAL A 81 -17.23 -1.59 16.01
N ASP A 82 -17.14 -0.70 17.00
CA ASP A 82 -18.29 0.02 17.52
C ASP A 82 -18.40 1.46 16.98
N LEU A 83 -19.44 2.18 17.40
CA LEU A 83 -19.67 3.56 16.97
C LEU A 83 -18.59 4.52 17.48
N GLY A 84 -18.00 4.26 18.65
CA GLY A 84 -16.91 5.03 19.22
C GLY A 84 -15.64 4.89 18.40
N ASP A 85 -15.31 3.67 17.98
CA ASP A 85 -14.16 3.40 17.10
C ASP A 85 -14.27 4.14 15.76
N VAL A 86 -15.45 4.11 15.13
CA VAL A 86 -15.73 4.83 13.88
C VAL A 86 -15.61 6.34 14.08
N ALA A 87 -16.14 6.85 15.21
CA ALA A 87 -16.06 8.27 15.52
C ALA A 87 -14.61 8.72 15.79
N ASP A 88 -13.80 7.93 16.52
CA ASP A 88 -12.37 8.22 16.72
C ASP A 88 -11.61 8.19 15.39
N ALA A 89 -11.86 7.17 14.56
CA ALA A 89 -11.24 7.03 13.25
C ALA A 89 -11.55 8.22 12.33
N TRP A 90 -12.73 8.84 12.42
CA TRP A 90 -13.10 10.00 11.62
C TRP A 90 -12.21 11.23 11.85
N PHE A 91 -11.64 11.38 13.05
CA PHE A 91 -10.76 12.50 13.39
C PHE A 91 -9.27 12.18 13.19
N ARG A 92 -8.96 10.99 12.70
CA ARG A 92 -7.59 10.49 12.52
C ARG A 92 -7.24 10.38 11.06
N THR A 93 -6.12 10.96 10.68
CA THR A 93 -5.56 10.82 9.34
C THR A 93 -4.97 9.42 9.13
N ASP A 94 -4.58 8.72 10.21
CA ASP A 94 -3.97 7.38 10.20
C ASP A 94 -4.99 6.22 10.18
N ARG A 95 -6.27 6.50 9.91
CA ARG A 95 -7.36 5.52 9.92
C ARG A 95 -8.25 5.66 8.71
N ALA A 96 -8.73 4.54 8.19
CA ALA A 96 -9.81 4.53 7.19
C ALA A 96 -10.89 3.54 7.61
N VAL A 97 -12.14 4.00 7.61
CA VAL A 97 -13.31 3.16 7.90
C VAL A 97 -13.79 2.56 6.59
N LEU A 98 -13.72 1.24 6.47
CA LEU A 98 -14.05 0.50 5.25
C LEU A 98 -15.22 -0.45 5.51
N PRO A 99 -16.19 -0.60 4.59
CA PRO A 99 -17.23 -1.61 4.72
C PRO A 99 -16.60 -3.00 4.86
N HIS A 100 -17.08 -3.81 5.81
CA HIS A 100 -16.48 -5.11 6.11
C HIS A 100 -16.39 -6.01 4.85
N ASP A 101 -17.45 -6.06 4.05
CA ASP A 101 -17.50 -6.85 2.81
C ASP A 101 -16.52 -6.39 1.72
N SER A 102 -16.02 -5.15 1.80
CA SER A 102 -14.98 -4.64 0.87
C SER A 102 -13.58 -5.15 1.22
N VAL A 103 -13.35 -5.48 2.50
CA VAL A 103 -12.06 -5.98 3.01
C VAL A 103 -12.06 -7.52 3.06
N TYR A 104 -13.17 -8.09 3.54
CA TYR A 104 -13.41 -9.52 3.68
C TYR A 104 -14.61 -9.91 2.82
N PRO A 105 -14.43 -10.12 1.49
CA PRO A 105 -15.53 -10.48 0.62
C PRO A 105 -16.20 -11.76 1.13
N SER A 106 -17.48 -11.63 1.46
CA SER A 106 -18.28 -12.69 2.06
C SER A 106 -18.44 -13.87 1.08
N GLY A 107 -18.27 -15.10 1.57
CA GLY A 107 -18.49 -16.33 0.79
C GLY A 107 -17.25 -17.12 0.35
N LYS A 108 -16.03 -16.71 0.74
CA LYS A 108 -14.82 -17.52 0.58
C LYS A 108 -14.28 -17.94 1.94
N SER A 109 -13.77 -19.17 2.04
CA SER A 109 -13.04 -19.62 3.22
C SER A 109 -11.67 -18.92 3.32
N ASP A 110 -11.12 -18.82 4.54
CA ASP A 110 -9.78 -18.25 4.79
C ASP A 110 -8.71 -18.90 3.89
N ALA A 111 -8.79 -20.22 3.71
CA ALA A 111 -7.88 -20.99 2.86
C ALA A 111 -7.98 -20.62 1.37
N GLU A 112 -9.18 -20.29 0.88
CA GLU A 112 -9.37 -19.84 -0.52
C GLU A 112 -8.84 -18.43 -0.74
N ILE A 113 -9.02 -17.55 0.26
CA ILE A 113 -8.47 -16.18 0.24
C ILE A 113 -6.94 -16.24 0.25
N GLU A 114 -6.36 -17.04 1.13
CA GLU A 114 -4.91 -17.21 1.21
C GLU A 114 -4.34 -17.75 -0.11
N LYS A 115 -4.95 -18.80 -0.68
CA LYS A 115 -4.54 -19.36 -1.97
C LYS A 115 -4.65 -18.34 -3.11
N HIS A 116 -5.72 -17.54 -3.13
CA HIS A 116 -5.90 -16.47 -4.13
C HIS A 116 -4.81 -15.41 -4.00
N ASN A 117 -4.55 -14.94 -2.78
CA ASN A 117 -3.54 -13.91 -2.50
C ASN A 117 -2.13 -14.40 -2.86
N LEU A 118 -1.78 -15.66 -2.53
CA LEU A 118 -0.50 -16.26 -2.93
C LEU A 118 -0.37 -16.35 -4.45
N GLY A 119 -1.45 -16.71 -5.15
CA GLY A 119 -1.50 -16.72 -6.62
C GLY A 119 -1.28 -15.34 -7.23
N GLN A 120 -1.98 -14.32 -6.73
CA GLN A 120 -1.83 -12.93 -7.17
C GLN A 120 -0.42 -12.39 -6.87
N MET A 121 0.16 -12.73 -5.73
CA MET A 121 1.53 -12.34 -5.40
C MET A 121 2.54 -12.96 -6.35
N LYS A 122 2.38 -14.25 -6.66
CA LYS A 122 3.22 -14.90 -7.66
C LYS A 122 3.09 -14.24 -9.03
N GLN A 123 1.86 -13.97 -9.48
CA GLN A 123 1.64 -13.28 -10.76
C GLN A 123 2.24 -11.87 -10.77
N SER A 124 2.15 -11.14 -9.66
CA SER A 124 2.75 -9.81 -9.52
C SER A 124 4.27 -9.86 -9.59
N GLN A 125 4.89 -10.85 -8.96
CA GLN A 125 6.34 -11.08 -9.02
C GLN A 125 6.81 -11.46 -10.43
N ASP A 126 6.06 -12.34 -11.11
CA ASP A 126 6.34 -12.76 -12.48
C ASP A 126 6.22 -11.55 -13.44
N SER A 127 5.17 -10.74 -13.30
CA SER A 127 4.96 -9.52 -14.11
C SER A 127 6.02 -8.46 -13.83
N ALA A 128 6.40 -8.29 -12.56
CA ALA A 128 7.46 -7.36 -12.18
C ALA A 128 8.82 -7.74 -12.77
N THR A 129 9.12 -9.05 -12.79
CA THR A 129 10.33 -9.59 -13.42
C THR A 129 10.33 -9.33 -14.93
N LEU A 130 9.23 -9.65 -15.60
CA LEU A 130 9.10 -9.44 -17.05
C LEU A 130 9.21 -7.96 -17.43
N ALA A 131 8.52 -7.07 -16.69
CA ALA A 131 8.59 -5.63 -16.91
C ALA A 131 10.00 -5.07 -16.77
N ALA A 132 10.73 -5.50 -15.74
CA ALA A 132 12.10 -5.04 -15.51
C ALA A 132 13.07 -5.55 -16.59
N LEU A 133 12.96 -6.84 -16.95
CA LEU A 133 13.82 -7.42 -17.99
C LEU A 133 13.49 -6.85 -19.38
N ASP A 134 12.23 -6.60 -19.70
CA ASP A 134 11.86 -5.91 -20.95
C ASP A 134 12.38 -4.47 -20.96
N TYR A 135 12.26 -3.74 -19.86
CA TYR A 135 12.80 -2.38 -19.74
C TYR A 135 14.32 -2.36 -20.02
N LEU A 136 15.06 -3.32 -19.47
CA LEU A 136 16.51 -3.48 -19.65
C LEU A 136 16.90 -4.17 -20.97
N LYS A 137 15.93 -4.62 -21.77
CA LYS A 137 16.15 -5.38 -23.01
C LYS A 137 16.97 -6.66 -22.80
N LEU A 138 16.70 -7.36 -21.69
CA LEU A 138 17.34 -8.62 -21.30
C LEU A 138 16.41 -9.81 -21.55
N ASN A 139 17.01 -10.95 -21.93
CA ASN A 139 16.27 -12.19 -22.18
C ASN A 139 15.95 -12.91 -20.85
N PRO A 140 14.67 -13.18 -20.51
CA PRO A 140 14.30 -13.94 -19.31
C PRO A 140 14.75 -15.40 -19.33
N GLU A 141 15.17 -15.94 -20.48
CA GLU A 141 15.80 -17.26 -20.57
C GLU A 141 17.22 -17.26 -20.00
N GLU A 142 17.95 -16.16 -20.15
CA GLU A 142 19.36 -16.02 -19.74
C GLU A 142 19.49 -15.43 -18.33
N VAL A 143 18.66 -14.44 -18.00
CA VAL A 143 18.68 -13.75 -16.70
C VAL A 143 17.53 -14.25 -15.84
N LYS A 144 17.85 -14.88 -14.70
CA LYS A 144 16.85 -15.42 -13.76
C LYS A 144 16.75 -14.54 -12.54
N VAL A 145 15.55 -14.08 -12.25
CA VAL A 145 15.22 -13.33 -11.03
C VAL A 145 14.40 -14.21 -10.11
N THR A 146 14.76 -14.24 -8.83
CA THR A 146 13.98 -14.86 -7.77
C THR A 146 13.61 -13.82 -6.74
N LEU A 147 12.31 -13.70 -6.46
CA LEU A 147 11.76 -12.75 -5.50
C LEU A 147 11.32 -13.50 -4.23
N HIS A 148 11.80 -13.03 -3.09
CA HIS A 148 11.51 -13.60 -1.77
C HIS A 148 10.99 -12.52 -0.85
N LEU A 149 9.71 -12.56 -0.53
CA LEU A 149 9.17 -11.72 0.52
C LEU A 149 8.07 -12.48 1.25
N ALA A 150 8.32 -12.78 2.52
CA ALA A 150 7.31 -13.40 3.37
C ALA A 150 6.30 -12.33 3.82
N ASP A 151 5.05 -12.76 4.02
CA ASP A 151 4.05 -12.03 4.81
C ASP A 151 3.55 -10.70 4.24
N ILE A 152 3.75 -10.41 2.94
CA ILE A 152 3.14 -9.24 2.26
C ILE A 152 1.94 -9.67 1.41
N GLY A 153 0.78 -9.11 1.71
CA GLY A 153 -0.47 -9.37 1.00
C GLY A 153 -0.73 -8.41 -0.16
N GLY A 154 -1.06 -8.97 -1.32
CA GLY A 154 -1.61 -8.24 -2.47
C GLY A 154 -0.57 -7.65 -3.45
N PRO A 155 -0.90 -7.54 -4.76
CA PRO A 155 0.05 -7.28 -5.85
C PRO A 155 0.63 -5.85 -5.90
N SER A 156 0.37 -5.03 -4.88
CA SER A 156 0.70 -3.60 -4.88
C SER A 156 2.20 -3.27 -4.72
N ALA A 157 3.03 -4.30 -4.66
CA ALA A 157 4.49 -4.25 -4.62
C ALA A 157 5.16 -4.37 -5.99
N GLY A 158 4.40 -4.69 -7.05
CA GLY A 158 4.93 -5.00 -8.38
C GLY A 158 5.90 -3.95 -8.91
N LEU A 159 5.52 -2.67 -8.85
CA LEU A 159 6.38 -1.56 -9.27
C LEU A 159 7.73 -1.55 -8.54
N LEU A 160 7.72 -1.76 -7.22
CA LEU A 160 8.94 -1.68 -6.40
C LEU A 160 9.85 -2.87 -6.66
N PHE A 161 9.29 -4.07 -6.87
CA PHE A 161 10.08 -5.22 -7.31
C PHE A 161 10.75 -4.95 -8.66
N SER A 162 10.03 -4.41 -9.64
CA SER A 162 10.62 -4.06 -10.94
C SER A 162 11.75 -3.04 -10.80
N LEU A 163 11.55 -2.00 -9.99
CA LEU A 163 12.58 -1.00 -9.72
C LEU A 163 13.80 -1.59 -9.02
N GLY A 164 13.61 -2.50 -8.06
CA GLY A 164 14.72 -3.17 -7.39
C GLY A 164 15.53 -4.06 -8.32
N ILE A 165 14.88 -4.69 -9.32
CA ILE A 165 15.57 -5.45 -10.38
C ILE A 165 16.35 -4.50 -11.29
N VAL A 166 15.74 -3.39 -11.72
CA VAL A 166 16.41 -2.36 -12.53
C VAL A 166 17.62 -1.80 -11.79
N ASP A 167 17.47 -1.50 -10.50
CA ASP A 167 18.54 -0.98 -9.68
C ASP A 167 19.69 -1.99 -9.54
N LYS A 168 19.41 -3.25 -9.19
CA LYS A 168 20.46 -4.28 -9.06
C LYS A 168 21.19 -4.63 -10.38
N LEU A 169 20.61 -4.34 -11.55
CA LEU A 169 21.21 -4.67 -12.86
C LEU A 169 21.85 -3.47 -13.56
N ASP A 170 21.24 -2.29 -13.47
CA ASP A 170 21.63 -1.09 -14.23
C ASP A 170 21.84 0.13 -13.32
N GLY A 171 21.05 0.26 -12.25
CA GLY A 171 21.07 1.43 -11.39
C GLY A 171 20.52 2.67 -12.08
N ASP A 172 21.21 3.79 -11.95
CA ASP A 172 20.90 5.02 -12.66
C ASP A 172 21.32 5.02 -14.16
N GLY A 173 22.02 3.98 -14.61
CA GLY A 173 22.56 3.83 -15.97
C GLY A 173 23.93 4.48 -16.19
N ASP A 174 24.46 5.22 -15.20
CA ASP A 174 25.75 5.91 -15.23
C ASP A 174 26.76 5.34 -14.22
N GLY A 175 26.39 4.24 -13.54
CA GLY A 175 27.23 3.59 -12.54
C GLY A 175 26.93 4.00 -11.10
N GLY A 176 25.84 4.72 -10.85
CA GLY A 176 25.27 4.98 -9.52
C GLY A 176 24.01 4.15 -9.23
N ASP A 177 23.45 4.38 -8.04
CA ASP A 177 22.21 3.72 -7.59
C ASP A 177 20.99 4.53 -8.00
N LEU A 178 19.91 3.83 -8.34
CA LEU A 178 18.66 4.47 -8.72
C LEU A 178 18.04 5.26 -7.56
N THR A 179 18.28 4.85 -6.32
CA THR A 179 17.77 5.55 -5.13
C THR A 179 18.57 6.79 -4.76
N GLY A 180 19.82 6.89 -5.22
CA GLY A 180 20.72 7.96 -4.79
C GLY A 180 21.04 7.96 -3.30
N GLY A 181 21.07 6.77 -2.67
CA GLY A 181 21.22 6.61 -1.22
C GLY A 181 19.99 7.01 -0.39
N ARG A 182 18.88 7.38 -1.03
CA ARG A 182 17.65 7.81 -0.35
C ARG A 182 16.83 6.61 0.11
N ILE A 183 15.94 6.88 1.06
CA ILE A 183 14.80 6.00 1.33
C ILE A 183 13.68 6.43 0.39
N VAL A 184 13.47 5.65 -0.66
CA VAL A 184 12.37 5.81 -1.62
C VAL A 184 11.32 4.77 -1.27
N ALA A 185 10.07 5.17 -1.20
CA ALA A 185 8.96 4.25 -1.03
C ALA A 185 7.98 4.34 -2.21
N GLY A 186 7.00 3.45 -2.24
CA GLY A 186 5.91 3.58 -3.18
C GLY A 186 4.90 2.46 -3.12
N THR A 187 4.02 2.47 -4.10
CA THR A 187 3.05 1.40 -4.35
C THR A 187 2.66 1.38 -5.83
N GLY A 188 2.08 0.29 -6.28
CA GLY A 188 1.58 0.14 -7.65
C GLY A 188 1.65 -1.31 -8.08
N THR A 189 0.58 -1.80 -8.72
CA THR A 189 0.70 -3.03 -9.50
C THR A 189 1.52 -2.74 -10.75
N ILE A 190 2.00 -3.80 -11.40
CA ILE A 190 2.70 -3.68 -12.67
C ILE A 190 2.29 -4.80 -13.60
N GLU A 191 2.04 -4.44 -14.85
CA GLU A 191 1.85 -5.38 -15.95
C GLU A 191 3.21 -5.70 -16.60
N ALA A 192 3.29 -6.81 -17.34
CA ALA A 192 4.54 -7.26 -17.96
C ALA A 192 5.11 -6.27 -19.01
N ASP A 193 4.30 -5.36 -19.54
CA ASP A 193 4.72 -4.28 -20.44
C ASP A 193 5.26 -3.03 -19.71
N GLY A 194 5.27 -3.06 -18.37
CA GLY A 194 5.72 -1.96 -17.52
C GLY A 194 4.62 -0.96 -17.16
N THR A 195 3.37 -1.15 -17.58
CA THR A 195 2.26 -0.28 -17.17
C THR A 195 2.01 -0.39 -15.67
N VAL A 196 1.90 0.75 -14.98
CA VAL A 196 1.62 0.83 -13.54
C VAL A 196 0.11 0.94 -13.32
N GLY A 197 -0.43 0.04 -12.50
CA GLY A 197 -1.85 0.01 -12.16
C GLY A 197 -2.18 0.63 -10.80
N ALA A 198 -3.46 0.92 -10.65
CA ALA A 198 -4.07 1.50 -9.45
C ALA A 198 -4.02 0.56 -8.24
N VAL A 199 -4.08 1.15 -7.05
CA VAL A 199 -4.09 0.43 -5.77
C VAL A 199 -4.94 1.19 -4.75
N GLY A 200 -5.47 0.48 -3.75
CA GLY A 200 -6.22 1.11 -2.67
C GLY A 200 -5.36 1.58 -1.48
N GLY A 201 -5.91 2.54 -0.73
CA GLY A 201 -5.40 2.99 0.57
C GLY A 201 -4.09 3.78 0.49
N VAL A 202 -3.94 4.63 -0.54
CA VAL A 202 -2.66 5.33 -0.79
C VAL A 202 -2.38 6.37 0.30
N SER A 203 -3.40 7.04 0.82
CA SER A 203 -3.28 7.93 1.98
C SER A 203 -2.70 7.23 3.24
N LEU A 204 -3.05 5.97 3.50
CA LEU A 204 -2.47 5.19 4.61
C LEU A 204 -1.04 4.70 4.28
N LYS A 205 -0.78 4.37 3.02
CA LYS A 205 0.53 3.91 2.55
C LYS A 205 1.58 5.03 2.59
N THR A 206 1.21 6.26 2.22
CA THR A 206 2.12 7.42 2.32
C THR A 206 2.50 7.69 3.77
N GLN A 207 1.57 7.54 4.72
CA GLN A 207 1.87 7.63 6.15
C GLN A 207 2.81 6.52 6.62
N ALA A 208 2.62 5.27 6.16
CA ALA A 208 3.55 4.18 6.46
C ALA A 208 4.97 4.52 5.96
N ALA A 209 5.09 5.03 4.74
CA ALA A 209 6.37 5.44 4.17
C ALA A 209 7.04 6.59 4.93
N ALA A 210 6.29 7.64 5.28
CA ALA A 210 6.82 8.78 6.01
C ALA A 210 7.26 8.40 7.43
N ARG A 211 6.48 7.56 8.13
CA ARG A 211 6.85 6.99 9.44
C ARG A 211 8.20 6.26 9.36
N ASP A 212 8.43 5.60 8.23
CA ASP A 212 9.57 4.74 7.98
C ASP A 212 10.74 5.47 7.27
N GLY A 213 10.69 6.81 7.24
CA GLY A 213 11.80 7.69 6.82
C GLY A 213 11.89 7.96 5.32
N ALA A 214 10.90 7.54 4.52
CA ALA A 214 10.91 7.82 3.09
C ALA A 214 10.77 9.32 2.83
N THR A 215 11.53 9.82 1.85
CA THR A 215 11.47 11.23 1.40
C THR A 215 10.80 11.37 0.03
N VAL A 216 10.70 10.27 -0.70
CA VAL A 216 10.07 10.17 -2.01
C VAL A 216 9.09 9.01 -1.98
N PHE A 217 7.90 9.20 -2.53
CA PHE A 217 6.88 8.17 -2.67
C PHE A 217 6.39 8.12 -4.12
N LEU A 218 6.57 6.97 -4.77
CA LEU A 218 6.03 6.70 -6.10
C LEU A 218 4.55 6.32 -6.00
N VAL A 219 3.70 7.08 -6.69
CA VAL A 219 2.23 6.96 -6.65
C VAL A 219 1.72 6.62 -8.05
N PRO A 220 0.89 5.57 -8.24
CA PRO A 220 0.17 5.39 -9.49
C PRO A 220 -0.63 6.66 -9.80
N LYS A 221 -0.45 7.27 -10.97
CA LYS A 221 -0.99 8.61 -11.27
C LYS A 221 -2.49 8.75 -11.02
N ALA A 222 -3.26 7.68 -11.21
CA ALA A 222 -4.69 7.63 -10.92
C ALA A 222 -5.02 7.93 -9.44
N GLU A 223 -4.10 7.64 -8.52
CA GLU A 223 -4.28 7.75 -7.07
C GLU A 223 -3.65 9.03 -6.47
N CYS A 224 -3.16 9.96 -7.30
CA CYS A 224 -2.58 11.22 -6.80
C CYS A 224 -3.54 11.99 -5.88
N SER A 225 -4.83 12.03 -6.23
CA SER A 225 -5.81 12.75 -5.42
C SER A 225 -5.98 12.14 -4.01
N ASP A 226 -5.94 10.80 -3.87
CA ASP A 226 -5.99 10.13 -2.57
C ASP A 226 -4.68 10.35 -1.80
N ALA A 227 -3.54 10.25 -2.49
CA ALA A 227 -2.23 10.49 -1.89
C ALA A 227 -2.07 11.92 -1.34
N GLN A 228 -2.63 12.91 -2.03
CA GLN A 228 -2.55 14.33 -1.65
C GLN A 228 -3.47 14.69 -0.48
N ALA A 229 -4.58 13.97 -0.30
CA ALA A 229 -5.57 14.29 0.73
C ALA A 229 -4.94 14.31 2.14
N GLU A 230 -4.02 13.38 2.41
CA GLU A 230 -3.33 13.23 3.69
C GLU A 230 -1.80 13.19 3.53
N GLN A 231 -1.26 13.99 2.61
CA GLN A 231 0.17 13.97 2.28
C GLN A 231 1.04 14.30 3.52
N PRO A 232 1.93 13.39 3.94
CA PRO A 232 2.85 13.65 5.04
C PRO A 232 3.84 14.77 4.70
N LYS A 233 4.14 15.65 5.68
CA LYS A 233 5.12 16.73 5.51
C LYS A 233 6.49 16.17 5.14
N GLY A 234 7.11 16.73 4.11
CA GLY A 234 8.44 16.33 3.65
C GLY A 234 8.47 15.07 2.77
N LEU A 235 7.32 14.44 2.50
CA LEU A 235 7.22 13.34 1.55
C LEU A 235 6.87 13.88 0.16
N ARG A 236 7.77 13.73 -0.82
CA ARG A 236 7.51 14.09 -2.22
C ARG A 236 6.68 12.99 -2.88
N LEU A 237 5.51 13.33 -3.42
CA LEU A 237 4.66 12.40 -4.17
C LEU A 237 4.97 12.49 -5.66
N VAL A 238 5.45 11.41 -6.26
CA VAL A 238 5.84 11.35 -7.67
C VAL A 238 4.85 10.47 -8.43
N PRO A 239 4.04 11.02 -9.36
CA PRO A 239 3.10 10.26 -10.15
C PRO A 239 3.82 9.42 -11.19
N VAL A 240 3.38 8.17 -11.34
CA VAL A 240 3.91 7.25 -12.36
C VAL A 240 2.76 6.56 -13.09
N THR A 241 2.92 6.37 -14.41
CA THR A 241 2.00 5.57 -15.24
C THR A 241 2.67 4.34 -15.82
N ALA A 242 3.99 4.34 -15.90
CA ALA A 242 4.80 3.21 -16.33
C ALA A 242 6.10 3.11 -15.52
N LEU A 243 6.75 1.94 -15.56
CA LEU A 243 8.06 1.68 -14.96
C LEU A 243 9.11 2.69 -15.46
N SER A 244 9.08 3.03 -16.75
CA SER A 244 9.99 4.02 -17.33
C SER A 244 9.86 5.41 -16.68
N ASP A 245 8.64 5.81 -16.29
CA ASP A 245 8.41 7.10 -15.64
C ASP A 245 9.02 7.13 -14.24
N ALA A 246 8.90 6.02 -13.52
CA ALA A 246 9.49 5.84 -12.20
C ALA A 246 11.02 5.90 -12.29
N VAL A 247 11.63 5.13 -13.19
CA VAL A 247 13.08 5.14 -13.40
C VAL A 247 13.58 6.53 -13.81
N ALA A 248 12.90 7.18 -14.76
CA ALA A 248 13.27 8.52 -15.21
C ALA A 248 13.18 9.57 -14.09
N SER A 249 12.14 9.48 -13.25
CA SER A 249 11.96 10.39 -12.11
C SER A 249 13.04 10.20 -11.05
N LEU A 250 13.39 8.94 -10.74
CA LEU A 250 14.44 8.63 -9.77
C LEU A 250 15.83 9.06 -10.28
N ARG A 251 16.15 8.81 -11.56
CA ARG A 251 17.37 9.32 -12.21
C ARG A 251 17.44 10.85 -12.17
N ALA A 252 16.34 11.54 -12.47
CA ALA A 252 16.29 12.99 -12.42
C ALA A 252 16.52 13.52 -10.99
N LEU A 253 15.96 12.87 -9.97
CA LEU A 253 16.24 13.22 -8.58
C LEU A 253 17.71 13.03 -8.24
N GLU A 254 18.32 11.93 -8.68
CA GLU A 254 19.72 11.66 -8.36
C GLU A 254 20.69 12.61 -9.05
N GLN A 255 20.37 13.01 -10.28
CA GLN A 255 21.14 14.01 -11.03
C GLN A 255 20.90 15.46 -10.54
N GLY A 256 20.15 15.67 -9.46
CA GLY A 256 19.81 17.00 -8.92
C GLY A 256 18.86 17.81 -9.83
N GLN A 257 18.17 17.15 -10.77
CA GLN A 257 17.25 17.76 -11.73
C GLN A 257 15.81 17.78 -11.20
N GLU A 258 15.62 18.21 -9.94
CA GLU A 258 14.32 18.16 -9.26
C GLU A 258 13.18 18.85 -10.01
N SER A 259 13.49 19.90 -10.80
CA SER A 259 12.51 20.63 -11.61
C SER A 259 11.90 19.82 -12.75
N LYS A 260 12.50 18.68 -13.12
CA LYS A 260 11.99 17.76 -14.14
C LYS A 260 11.13 16.64 -13.57
N VAL A 261 11.10 16.49 -12.24
CA VAL A 261 10.38 15.41 -11.57
C VAL A 261 8.92 15.83 -11.40
N PRO A 262 7.95 15.07 -11.94
CA PRO A 262 6.55 15.43 -11.78
C PRO A 262 6.14 15.30 -10.31
N SER A 263 5.14 16.08 -9.92
CA SER A 263 4.49 15.99 -8.62
C SER A 263 3.01 15.71 -8.83
N CYS A 264 2.41 14.96 -7.90
CA CYS A 264 1.01 15.20 -7.58
C CYS A 264 0.96 16.66 -7.07
#